data_AF-A0A2V7MWT4-F1
#
_entry.id   AF-A0A2V7MWT4-F1
#
_cell.length_a   1.000
_cell.length_b   1.000
_cell.length_c   1.000
_cell.angle_alpha   90.00
_cell.angle_beta   90.00
_cell.angle_gamma   90.00
#
_symmetry.space_group_name_H-M   'P 1'
#
loop_
_entity.id
_entity.type
_entity.pdbx_description
1 polymer ?
#
loop_
_entity_poly.entity_id
_entity_poly.type
_entity_poly.pdbx_seq_one_letter_code
_entity_poly.pdbx_strand_id
1 'polypeptide(L)'
;MAITLNLPSVLAAHAGGVRTLHASGRTLGEAVADVAARFPNLGPRLRDQDGNPYPFVVFYVNDEDVRFRGGFAAPVQDGDEVTVIPAIAGG
;
A
#
# COMPACT_ATOMS: atom_id res chain seq x y z
N MET A 1 -12.52 -6.15 8.68
CA MET A 1 -11.23 -6.58 8.12
C MET A 1 -10.25 -5.45 8.35
N ALA A 2 -9.35 -5.61 9.32
CA ALA A 2 -8.29 -4.69 9.63
C ALA A 2 -6.98 -5.23 9.04
N ILE A 3 -6.54 -4.59 7.96
CA ILE A 3 -5.24 -4.82 7.34
C ILE A 3 -4.32 -3.72 7.82
N THR A 4 -3.08 -4.05 8.14
CA THR A 4 -2.10 -3.08 8.63
C THR A 4 -1.17 -2.65 7.50
N LEU A 5 -1.25 -1.41 7.04
CA LEU A 5 -0.37 -0.84 6.02
C LEU A 5 0.81 -0.11 6.69
N ASN A 6 2.01 -0.63 6.49
CA ASN A 6 3.27 -0.08 6.99
C ASN A 6 3.95 0.80 5.93
N LEU A 7 4.13 2.08 6.27
CA LEU A 7 4.70 3.09 5.40
C LEU A 7 6.17 3.39 5.77
N PRO A 8 7.03 3.56 4.75
CA PRO A 8 8.37 4.11 4.93
C PRO A 8 8.25 5.61 5.28
N SER A 9 9.27 6.17 5.93
CA SER A 9 9.25 7.57 6.40
C SER A 9 8.90 8.58 5.29
N VAL A 10 9.39 8.34 4.06
CA VAL A 10 9.13 9.21 2.91
C VAL A 10 7.65 9.24 2.50
N LEU A 11 6.93 8.12 2.62
CA LEU A 11 5.50 8.08 2.32
C LEU A 11 4.65 8.49 3.52
N ALA A 12 5.10 8.19 4.74
CA ALA A 12 4.44 8.62 5.97
C ALA A 12 4.30 10.15 6.06
N ALA A 13 5.24 10.92 5.49
CA ALA A 13 5.15 12.38 5.39
C ALA A 13 3.87 12.85 4.65
N HIS A 14 3.33 12.04 3.74
CA HIS A 14 2.07 12.29 3.03
C HIS A 14 0.82 11.83 3.80
N ALA A 15 1.00 11.15 4.93
CA ALA A 15 -0.05 10.69 5.84
C ALA A 15 0.08 11.33 7.24
N GLY A 16 0.56 12.58 7.31
CA GLY A 16 0.69 13.31 8.58
C GLY A 16 1.77 12.74 9.51
N GLY A 17 2.75 12.01 8.97
CA GLY A 17 3.81 11.36 9.74
C GLY A 17 3.45 9.99 10.30
N VAL A 18 2.20 9.52 10.10
CA VAL A 18 1.75 8.22 10.59
C VAL A 18 2.35 7.11 9.73
N ARG A 19 3.07 6.18 10.39
CA ARG A 19 3.79 5.09 9.72
C ARG A 19 2.97 3.81 9.57
N THR A 20 1.90 3.67 10.35
CA THR A 20 1.06 2.48 10.36
C THR A 20 -0.38 2.91 10.21
N LEU A 21 -1.02 2.48 9.14
CA LEU A 21 -2.41 2.81 8.82
C LEU A 21 -3.23 1.52 8.81
N HIS A 22 -4.42 1.55 9.40
CA HIS A 22 -5.37 0.47 9.22
C HIS A 22 -6.17 0.68 7.94
N ALA A 23 -6.38 -0.37 7.18
CA ALA A 23 -7.13 -0.38 5.93
C ALA A 23 -8.17 -1.50 5.90
N SER A 24 -9.15 -1.38 5.03
CA SER A 24 -10.17 -2.41 4.79
C SER A 24 -10.30 -2.74 3.31
N GLY A 25 -10.46 -4.03 3.01
CA GLY A 25 -10.62 -4.55 1.67
C GLY A 25 -10.54 -6.07 1.64
N ARG A 26 -10.96 -6.68 0.54
CA ARG A 26 -10.81 -8.12 0.25
C ARG A 26 -9.60 -8.40 -0.64
N THR A 27 -9.09 -7.37 -1.32
CA THR A 27 -7.84 -7.42 -2.09
C THR A 27 -6.91 -6.30 -1.65
N LEU A 28 -5.62 -6.44 -1.99
CA LEU A 28 -4.64 -5.38 -1.77
C LEU A 28 -5.06 -4.07 -2.45
N GLY A 29 -5.61 -4.13 -3.67
CA GLY A 29 -6.08 -2.95 -4.38
C GLY A 29 -7.23 -2.23 -3.66
N GLU A 30 -8.18 -2.98 -3.09
CA GLU A 30 -9.26 -2.41 -2.27
C GLU A 30 -8.71 -1.76 -0.99
N ALA A 31 -7.76 -2.41 -0.30
CA ALA A 31 -7.13 -1.87 0.90
C ALA A 31 -6.34 -0.58 0.62
N VAL A 32 -5.58 -0.54 -0.48
CA VAL A 32 -4.86 0.65 -0.93
C VAL A 32 -5.83 1.75 -1.36
N ALA A 33 -6.96 1.40 -2.00
CA ALA A 33 -8.00 2.36 -2.37
C ALA A 33 -8.62 3.04 -1.16
N ASP A 34 -8.92 2.29 -0.10
CA ASP A 34 -9.43 2.81 1.17
C ASP A 34 -8.45 3.81 1.82
N VAL A 35 -7.15 3.48 1.86
CA VAL A 35 -6.11 4.41 2.33
C VAL A 35 -6.02 5.65 1.44
N ALA A 36 -6.02 5.48 0.12
CA ALA A 36 -5.92 6.59 -0.82
C ALA A 36 -7.09 7.57 -0.69
N ALA A 37 -8.31 7.08 -0.42
CA ALA A 37 -9.49 7.91 -0.20
C ALA A 37 -9.38 8.75 1.08
N ARG A 38 -8.77 8.20 2.15
CA ARG A 38 -8.57 8.90 3.43
C ARG A 38 -7.35 9.82 3.43
N PHE A 39 -6.35 9.56 2.59
CA PHE A 39 -5.11 10.33 2.48
C PHE A 39 -4.85 10.75 1.03
N PRO A 40 -5.50 11.83 0.54
CA PRO A 40 -5.40 12.27 -0.86
C PRO A 40 -3.98 12.63 -1.31
N ASN A 41 -3.11 13.06 -0.40
CA ASN A 41 -1.70 13.36 -0.70
C ASN A 41 -0.83 12.10 -0.84
N LEU A 42 -1.25 10.99 -0.22
CA LEU A 42 -0.56 9.70 -0.27
C LEU A 42 -1.06 8.85 -1.46
N GLY A 43 -2.36 8.91 -1.77
CA GLY A 43 -2.99 8.09 -2.82
C GLY A 43 -2.19 8.02 -4.14
N PRO A 44 -1.84 9.16 -4.77
CA PRO A 44 -1.06 9.20 -6.01
C PRO A 44 0.35 8.60 -5.93
N ARG A 45 0.87 8.34 -4.73
CA ARG A 45 2.16 7.67 -4.49
C ARG A 45 2.01 6.15 -4.38
N LEU A 46 0.80 5.65 -4.11
CA LEU A 46 0.50 4.23 -3.93
C LEU A 46 -0.14 3.61 -5.18
N ARG A 47 -0.96 4.38 -5.88
CA ARG A 47 -1.65 3.94 -7.09
C ARG A 47 -1.72 5.05 -8.14
N ASP A 48 -1.80 4.65 -9.40
CA ASP A 48 -2.04 5.58 -10.51
C ASP A 48 -3.53 5.96 -10.65
N GLN A 49 -3.85 6.76 -11.66
CA GLN A 49 -5.21 7.25 -11.90
C GLN A 49 -6.19 6.16 -12.34
N ASP A 50 -5.68 5.09 -12.97
CA ASP A 50 -6.47 3.92 -13.37
C ASP A 50 -6.65 2.93 -12.21
N GLY A 51 -6.00 3.21 -11.09
CA GLY A 51 -6.09 2.44 -9.86
C GLY A 51 -5.11 1.28 -9.77
N ASN A 52 -4.14 1.18 -10.67
CA ASN A 52 -3.07 0.18 -10.66
C ASN A 52 -1.95 0.57 -9.67
N PRO A 53 -1.08 -0.37 -9.26
CA PRO A 53 0.06 -0.06 -8.41
C PRO A 53 0.94 1.05 -9.01
N TYR A 54 1.36 2.01 -8.19
CA TYR A 54 2.28 3.04 -8.64
C TYR A 54 3.65 2.42 -8.97
N PRO A 55 4.23 2.65 -10.17
CA PRO A 55 5.42 1.93 -10.64
C PRO A 55 6.65 2.02 -9.74
N PHE A 56 6.78 3.10 -8.97
CA PHE A 56 7.91 3.36 -8.06
C PHE A 56 7.66 2.86 -6.63
N VAL A 57 6.64 2.04 -6.43
CA VAL A 57 6.34 1.42 -5.14
C VAL A 57 6.12 -0.08 -5.33
N VAL A 58 6.71 -0.85 -4.43
CA VAL A 58 6.53 -2.29 -4.31
C VAL A 58 5.72 -2.56 -3.05
N PHE A 59 4.80 -3.50 -3.15
CA PHE A 59 3.96 -3.89 -2.03
C PHE A 59 4.28 -5.34 -1.66
N TYR A 60 4.34 -5.60 -0.37
CA TYR A 60 4.49 -6.94 0.20
C TYR A 60 3.27 -7.21 1.07
N VAL A 61 2.72 -8.42 1.00
CA VAL A 61 1.69 -8.89 1.94
C VAL A 61 2.32 -10.02 2.74
N ASN A 62 2.47 -9.85 4.05
CA ASN A 62 3.14 -10.79 4.95
C ASN A 62 4.52 -11.24 4.41
N ASP A 63 5.37 -10.24 4.09
CA ASP A 63 6.73 -10.40 3.54
C ASP A 63 6.84 -11.03 2.14
N GLU A 64 5.71 -11.26 1.45
CA GLU A 64 5.68 -11.80 0.09
C GLU A 64 5.40 -10.68 -0.94
N ASP A 65 6.27 -10.54 -1.96
CA ASP A 65 6.08 -9.55 -3.04
C ASP A 65 4.81 -9.87 -3.84
N VAL A 66 3.89 -8.92 -3.85
CA VAL A 66 2.55 -9.12 -4.42
C VAL A 66 2.58 -9.32 -5.93
N ARG A 67 3.66 -8.93 -6.62
CA ARG A 67 3.82 -9.15 -8.06
C ARG A 67 3.73 -10.64 -8.42
N PHE A 68 4.16 -11.52 -7.52
CA PHE A 68 4.06 -12.97 -7.69
C PHE A 68 2.73 -13.56 -7.15
N ARG A 69 1.89 -12.73 -6.52
CA ARG A 69 0.58 -13.10 -5.95
C ARG A 69 -0.63 -12.55 -6.71
N GLY A 70 -0.42 -11.99 -7.90
CA GLY A 70 -1.49 -11.36 -8.71
C GLY A 70 -1.64 -9.85 -8.50
N GLY A 71 -0.65 -9.20 -7.89
CA GLY A 71 -0.59 -7.74 -7.72
C GLY A 71 -1.72 -7.21 -6.83
N PHE A 72 -2.40 -6.16 -7.27
CA PHE A 72 -3.53 -5.59 -6.54
C PHE A 72 -4.77 -6.51 -6.49
N ALA A 73 -4.83 -7.55 -7.31
CA ALA A 73 -5.87 -8.58 -7.19
C ALA A 73 -5.56 -9.62 -6.09
N ALA A 74 -4.36 -9.59 -5.48
CA ALA A 74 -3.99 -10.51 -4.42
C ALA A 74 -5.00 -10.41 -3.26
N PRO A 75 -5.59 -11.55 -2.84
CA PRO A 75 -6.53 -11.57 -1.72
C PRO A 75 -5.80 -11.25 -0.42
N VAL A 76 -6.48 -10.51 0.45
CA VAL A 76 -6.00 -10.14 1.79
C VAL A 76 -7.04 -10.54 2.83
N GLN A 77 -6.56 -10.85 4.03
CA GLN A 77 -7.36 -11.32 5.15
C GLN A 77 -7.27 -10.34 6.33
N ASP A 78 -8.16 -10.53 7.30
CA ASP A 78 -8.09 -9.80 8.56
C ASP A 78 -6.78 -10.14 9.28
N GLY A 79 -6.06 -9.12 9.72
CA GLY A 79 -4.75 -9.27 10.38
C GLY A 79 -3.55 -9.31 9.43
N ASP A 80 -3.74 -9.31 8.11
CA ASP A 80 -2.62 -9.23 7.16
C ASP A 80 -1.86 -7.91 7.31
N GLU A 81 -0.53 -7.98 7.14
CA GLU A 81 0.35 -6.83 7.09
C GLU A 81 0.80 -6.54 5.67
N VAL A 82 0.69 -5.28 5.27
CA VAL A 82 1.12 -4.78 3.97
C VAL A 82 2.30 -3.84 4.16
N THR A 83 3.47 -4.20 3.65
CA THR A 83 4.65 -3.35 3.70
C THR A 83 4.83 -2.63 2.37
N VAL A 84 4.96 -1.31 2.42
CA VAL A 84 5.16 -0.46 1.25
C VAL A 84 6.64 -0.11 1.14
N ILE A 85 7.26 -0.45 0.01
CA ILE A 85 8.68 -0.15 -0.23
C ILE A 85 8.79 0.78 -1.44
N PRO A 86 9.34 1.99 -1.29
CA PRO A 86 9.60 2.84 -2.43
C PRO A 86 10.80 2.27 -3.19
N ALA A 87 10.68 2.17 -4.51
CA ALA A 87 11.80 1.83 -5.38
C ALA A 87 12.73 3.06 -5.48
N ILE A 88 13.59 3.24 -4.48
CA ILE A 88 14.62 4.27 -4.50
C ILE A 88 15.82 3.66 -5.22
N ALA A 89 16.19 4.23 -6.38
CA ALA A 89 17.51 3.98 -6.94
C ALA A 89 18.54 4.47 -5.90
N GLY A 90 19.29 3.55 -5.32
CA GLY A 90 20.38 3.89 -4.40
C GLY A 90 21.29 4.91 -5.07
N GLY A 91 21.47 6.06 -4.40
CA GLY A 91 22.46 7.06 -4.78
C GLY A 91 23.88 6.59 -4.49
#